data_AF-A0A9Q2QMB5-F1
#
_entry.id   AF-A0A9Q2QMB5-F1
#
_cell.length_a   1.000
_cell.length_b   1.000
_cell.length_c   1.000
_cell.angle_alpha   90.00
_cell.angle_beta   90.00
_cell.angle_gamma   90.00
#
_symmetry.space_group_name_H-M   'P 1'
#
loop_
_entity.id
_entity.type
_entity.pdbx_description
1 polymer ?
#
loop_
_entity_poly.entity_id
_entity_poly.type
_entity_poly.pdbx_seq_one_letter_code
_entity_poly.pdbx_strand_id
1 'polypeptide(L)'
;MFLDKTETFVLNISGLNKRHIRKNLLKLLKQVHFCKSFKFTIFKKNHLYALEVNLPKQQLPYLISFLSFHNYLIYQILENNHAQDLLDLDHLLLSSKRFEIAVDGLHDAFIKDKVIDIMNLLNHTETIVYTFNRNTINVSCSPTVFSKLIHAIATHNIDVYSATYQPRLMHKTRIS
;
A
#
# COMPACT_ATOMS: atom_id res chain seq x y z
N MET A 1 -19.18 21.98 -11.32
CA MET A 1 -17.72 22.05 -11.14
C MET A 1 -17.43 21.61 -9.71
N PHE A 2 -17.24 20.31 -9.50
CA PHE A 2 -16.85 19.81 -8.18
C PHE A 2 -15.39 20.21 -7.96
N LEU A 3 -15.11 20.97 -6.91
CA LEU A 3 -13.75 21.04 -6.38
C LEU A 3 -13.35 19.60 -6.06
N ASP A 4 -12.42 19.04 -6.83
CA ASP A 4 -11.86 17.72 -6.55
C ASP A 4 -11.35 17.74 -5.12
N LYS A 5 -12.09 17.13 -4.20
CA LYS A 5 -11.66 17.00 -2.81
C LYS A 5 -10.42 16.12 -2.83
N THR A 6 -9.27 16.75 -2.64
CA THR A 6 -8.00 16.04 -2.50
C THR A 6 -7.92 15.45 -1.10
N GLU A 7 -7.46 14.21 -1.02
CA GLU A 7 -7.16 13.51 0.21
C GLU A 7 -5.64 13.37 0.35
N THR A 8 -5.16 13.26 1.59
CA THR A 8 -3.74 13.03 1.87
C THR A 8 -3.53 11.56 2.22
N PHE A 9 -2.59 10.93 1.53
CA PHE A 9 -2.18 9.55 1.74
C PHE A 9 -0.70 9.49 2.12
N VAL A 10 -0.34 8.49 2.91
CA VAL A 10 1.02 8.19 3.33
C VAL A 10 1.40 6.81 2.79
N LEU A 11 2.45 6.79 1.96
CA LEU A 11 3.01 5.59 1.38
C LEU A 11 4.29 5.20 2.10
N ASN A 12 4.30 4.01 2.70
CA ASN A 12 5.50 3.41 3.25
C ASN A 12 6.25 2.67 2.14
N ILE A 13 7.34 3.24 1.65
CA ILE A 13 8.08 2.74 0.49
C ILE A 13 9.45 2.22 0.94
N SER A 14 9.87 1.09 0.38
CA SER A 14 11.18 0.50 0.66
C SER A 14 12.33 1.46 0.39
N GLY A 15 13.34 1.45 1.25
CA GLY A 15 14.62 2.11 0.98
C GLY A 15 14.60 3.64 1.09
N LEU A 16 13.50 4.25 1.54
CA LEU A 16 13.46 5.71 1.76
C LEU A 16 14.46 6.19 2.81
N ASN A 17 15.03 5.31 3.64
CA ASN A 17 16.17 5.63 4.51
C ASN A 17 17.42 6.08 3.72
N LYS A 18 17.57 5.64 2.46
CA LYS A 18 18.69 5.97 1.59
C LYS A 18 18.46 7.28 0.82
N ARG A 19 19.40 8.23 0.94
CA ARG A 19 19.28 9.58 0.33
C ARG A 19 19.15 9.55 -1.19
N HIS A 20 19.85 8.64 -1.88
CA HIS A 20 19.77 8.55 -3.34
C HIS A 20 18.39 8.05 -3.81
N ILE A 21 17.78 7.09 -3.09
CA ILE A 21 16.42 6.62 -3.38
C ILE A 21 15.42 7.77 -3.24
N ARG A 22 15.51 8.55 -2.15
CA ARG A 22 14.65 9.75 -1.96
C ARG A 22 14.81 10.75 -3.09
N LYS A 23 16.04 11.07 -3.50
CA LYS A 23 16.29 12.01 -4.62
C LYS A 23 15.70 11.50 -5.93
N ASN A 24 15.86 10.22 -6.24
CA ASN A 24 15.32 9.62 -7.46
C ASN A 24 13.79 9.62 -7.44
N LEU A 25 13.17 9.28 -6.30
CA LEU A 25 11.73 9.31 -6.14
C LEU A 25 11.16 10.71 -6.33
N LEU A 26 11.77 11.73 -5.71
CA LEU A 26 11.33 13.11 -5.89
C LEU A 26 11.47 13.60 -7.34
N LYS A 27 12.48 13.13 -8.09
CA LYS A 27 12.59 13.42 -9.53
C LYS A 27 11.49 12.74 -10.33
N LEU A 28 11.22 11.47 -10.03
CA LEU A 28 10.19 10.67 -10.68
C LEU A 28 8.80 11.29 -10.47
N LEU A 29 8.46 11.66 -9.23
CA LEU A 29 7.16 12.25 -8.90
C LEU A 29 6.91 13.60 -9.59
N LYS A 30 7.95 14.34 -9.97
CA LYS A 30 7.80 15.58 -10.77
C LYS A 30 7.35 15.32 -12.21
N GLN A 31 7.45 14.08 -12.70
CA GLN A 31 7.01 13.67 -14.04
C GLN A 31 5.53 13.25 -14.05
N VAL A 32 4.86 13.26 -12.90
CA VAL A 32 3.43 12.93 -12.81
C VAL A 32 2.61 14.07 -13.38
N HIS A 33 1.85 13.79 -14.45
CA HIS A 33 1.02 14.78 -15.15
C HIS A 33 -0.48 14.44 -15.16
N PHE A 34 -0.88 13.26 -14.66
CA PHE A 34 -2.28 12.83 -14.63
C PHE A 34 -3.13 13.60 -13.60
N CYS A 35 -2.52 14.35 -12.68
CA CYS A 35 -3.22 15.08 -11.63
C CYS A 35 -2.64 16.50 -11.44
N LYS A 36 -3.44 17.54 -11.74
CA LYS A 36 -3.02 18.95 -11.61
C LYS A 36 -2.83 19.40 -10.16
N SER A 37 -3.57 18.80 -9.23
CA SER A 37 -3.50 19.10 -7.79
C SER A 37 -2.50 18.22 -7.03
N PHE A 38 -1.66 17.46 -7.74
CA PHE A 38 -0.71 16.54 -7.12
C PHE A 38 0.36 17.29 -6.33
N LYS A 39 0.33 17.11 -5.02
CA LYS A 39 1.39 17.58 -4.11
C LYS A 39 2.01 16.37 -3.42
N PHE A 40 3.30 16.44 -3.16
CA PHE A 40 4.01 15.36 -2.49
C PHE A 40 5.16 15.90 -1.65
N THR A 41 5.43 15.23 -0.54
CA THR A 41 6.59 15.50 0.30
C THR A 41 7.12 14.20 0.88
N ILE A 42 8.41 14.13 1.19
CA ILE A 42 8.95 13.03 1.99
C ILE A 42 9.20 13.59 3.39
N PHE A 43 8.56 13.00 4.39
CA PHE A 43 8.74 13.38 5.78
C PHE A 43 9.47 12.28 6.55
N LYS A 44 9.92 12.63 7.75
CA LYS A 44 10.54 11.70 8.69
C LYS A 44 9.77 11.73 10.01
N LYS A 45 9.33 10.56 10.49
CA LYS A 45 8.62 10.40 11.77
C LYS A 45 9.13 9.14 12.46
N ASN A 46 9.47 9.23 13.74
CA ASN A 46 9.99 8.09 14.53
C ASN A 46 11.13 7.33 13.82
N HIS A 47 12.09 8.07 13.25
CA HIS A 47 13.20 7.54 12.45
C HIS A 47 12.84 6.91 11.08
N LEU A 48 11.56 6.80 10.75
CA LEU A 48 11.07 6.29 9.48
C LEU A 48 10.85 7.40 8.47
N TYR A 49 11.23 7.16 7.21
CA TYR A 49 10.88 8.02 6.09
C TYR A 49 9.67 7.44 5.35
N ALA A 50 8.70 8.30 5.05
CA ALA A 50 7.53 7.95 4.25
C ALA A 50 7.23 9.04 3.23
N LEU A 51 6.53 8.67 2.16
CA LEU A 51 6.06 9.60 1.16
C LEU A 51 4.63 10.03 1.50
N GLU A 52 4.43 11.32 1.74
CA GLU A 52 3.10 11.92 1.81
C GLU A 52 2.71 12.44 0.42
N VAL A 53 1.50 12.12 -0.01
CA VAL A 53 0.92 12.62 -1.26
C VAL A 53 -0.47 13.17 -1.01
N ASN A 54 -0.81 14.25 -1.71
CA ASN A 54 -2.12 14.85 -1.70
C ASN A 54 -2.65 14.89 -3.15
N LEU A 55 -3.77 14.22 -3.38
CA LEU A 55 -4.38 14.02 -4.69
C LEU A 55 -5.85 13.60 -4.55
N PRO A 56 -6.68 13.70 -5.60
CA PRO A 56 -8.04 13.17 -5.57
C PRO A 56 -8.01 11.65 -5.36
N LYS A 57 -8.88 11.10 -4.52
CA LYS A 57 -8.89 9.67 -4.16
C LYS A 57 -8.86 8.72 -5.38
N GLN A 58 -9.60 9.06 -6.43
CA GLN A 58 -9.66 8.31 -7.70
C GLN A 58 -8.32 8.24 -8.44
N GLN A 59 -7.38 9.14 -8.15
CA GLN A 59 -6.05 9.20 -8.76
C GLN A 59 -4.99 8.39 -7.98
N LEU A 60 -5.32 7.91 -6.77
CA LEU A 60 -4.40 7.14 -5.93
C LEU A 60 -3.96 5.82 -6.61
N PRO A 61 -4.86 5.02 -7.20
CA PRO A 61 -4.48 3.79 -7.88
C PRO A 61 -3.49 3.99 -9.02
N TYR A 62 -3.64 5.08 -9.79
CA TYR A 62 -2.71 5.44 -10.86
C TYR A 62 -1.32 5.76 -10.31
N LEU A 63 -1.24 6.46 -9.17
CA LEU A 63 0.05 6.71 -8.51
C LEU A 63 0.69 5.40 -8.02
N ILE A 64 -0.09 4.52 -7.40
CA ILE A 64 0.41 3.22 -6.90
C ILE A 64 0.93 2.37 -8.06
N SER A 65 0.18 2.32 -9.17
CA SER A 65 0.57 1.62 -10.39
C SER A 65 1.83 2.23 -10.99
N PHE A 66 1.90 3.56 -11.13
CA PHE A 66 3.07 4.28 -11.61
C PHE A 66 4.33 3.97 -10.78
N LEU A 67 4.24 4.06 -9.45
CA LEU A 67 5.35 3.71 -8.56
C LEU A 67 5.76 2.23 -8.69
N SER A 68 4.77 1.34 -8.84
CA SER A 68 5.00 -0.10 -9.01
C SER A 68 5.74 -0.38 -10.33
N PHE A 69 5.33 0.22 -11.46
CA PHE A 69 6.04 0.10 -12.74
C PHE A 69 7.47 0.64 -12.69
N HIS A 70 7.75 1.60 -11.80
CA HIS A 70 9.10 2.10 -11.52
C HIS A 70 9.84 1.30 -10.43
N ASN A 71 9.35 0.12 -10.07
CA ASN A 71 9.94 -0.81 -9.10
C ASN A 71 10.08 -0.26 -7.67
N TYR A 72 9.24 0.71 -7.29
CA TYR A 72 9.12 1.11 -5.90
C TYR A 72 8.22 0.13 -5.14
N LEU A 73 8.82 -0.59 -4.19
CA LEU A 73 8.12 -1.52 -3.33
C LEU A 73 7.37 -0.75 -2.23
N ILE A 74 6.03 -0.81 -2.29
CA ILE A 74 5.12 -0.20 -1.31
C ILE A 74 4.73 -1.26 -0.29
N TYR A 75 4.84 -0.95 1.00
CA TYR A 75 4.46 -1.84 2.10
C TYR A 75 3.17 -1.42 2.80
N GLN A 76 2.86 -0.13 2.78
CA GLN A 76 1.61 0.39 3.32
C GLN A 76 1.12 1.59 2.51
N ILE A 77 -0.19 1.69 2.40
CA ILE A 77 -0.93 2.82 1.83
C ILE A 77 -1.93 3.21 2.91
N LEU A 78 -1.68 4.35 3.57
CA LEU A 78 -2.45 4.84 4.71
C LEU A 78 -3.14 6.16 4.34
N GLU A 79 -4.34 6.39 4.83
CA GLU A 79 -4.91 7.74 4.87
C GLU A 79 -4.18 8.55 5.97
N ASN A 80 -4.05 9.87 5.81
CA ASN A 80 -3.25 10.72 6.71
C ASN A 80 -3.62 10.58 8.20
N ASN A 81 -4.90 10.35 8.50
CA ASN A 81 -5.38 10.15 9.87
C ASN A 81 -4.71 8.94 10.56
N HIS A 82 -4.18 8.00 9.77
CA HIS A 82 -3.51 6.78 10.21
C HIS A 82 -1.98 6.85 10.07
N ALA A 83 -1.39 8.03 9.84
CA ALA A 83 0.06 8.19 9.75
C ALA A 83 0.82 7.87 11.06
N GLN A 84 0.11 7.59 12.16
CA GLN A 84 0.68 7.06 13.40
C GLN A 84 0.94 5.56 13.32
N ASP A 85 0.26 4.84 12.42
CA ASP A 85 0.33 3.39 12.22
C ASP A 85 1.41 2.99 11.19
N LEU A 86 2.35 3.89 10.92
CA LEU A 86 3.46 3.65 10.02
C LEU A 86 4.37 2.56 10.60
N LEU A 87 4.54 1.48 9.86
CA LEU A 87 5.36 0.36 10.28
C LEU A 87 6.83 0.62 10.05
N ASP A 88 7.62 0.23 11.05
CA ASP A 88 9.06 0.10 10.91
C ASP A 88 9.39 -1.18 10.13
N LEU A 89 9.77 -1.00 8.87
CA LEU A 89 10.15 -2.10 8.00
C LEU A 89 11.42 -2.80 8.49
N ASP A 90 12.37 -2.09 9.10
CA ASP A 90 13.67 -2.69 9.47
C ASP A 90 13.52 -3.71 10.62
N HIS A 91 12.43 -3.63 11.40
CA HIS A 91 12.16 -4.54 12.53
C HIS A 91 11.16 -5.66 12.25
N LEU A 92 10.43 -5.64 11.12
CA LEU A 92 9.25 -6.52 10.91
C LEU A 92 9.42 -7.61 9.83
N LEU A 93 10.54 -7.62 9.11
CA LEU A 93 10.69 -8.38 7.84
C LEU A 93 10.65 -9.90 7.96
N LEU A 94 10.90 -10.48 9.14
CA LEU A 94 11.19 -11.91 9.25
C LEU A 94 10.00 -12.81 9.60
N SER A 95 8.85 -12.26 10.00
CA SER A 95 7.70 -13.08 10.43
C SER A 95 6.45 -12.79 9.61
N SER A 96 5.62 -13.82 9.43
CA SER A 96 4.29 -13.65 8.84
C SER A 96 3.44 -12.71 9.69
N LYS A 97 2.80 -11.75 9.02
CA LYS A 97 1.96 -10.69 9.58
C LYS A 97 0.59 -10.72 8.90
N ARG A 98 -0.39 -10.07 9.54
CA ARG A 98 -1.72 -9.88 8.96
C ARG A 98 -1.81 -8.47 8.40
N PHE A 99 -2.32 -8.39 7.19
CA PHE A 99 -2.53 -7.17 6.46
C PHE A 99 -3.95 -7.14 5.90
N GLU A 100 -4.39 -5.95 5.54
CA GLU A 100 -5.64 -5.72 4.84
C GLU A 100 -5.37 -4.87 3.60
N ILE A 101 -5.94 -5.25 2.46
CA ILE A 101 -5.89 -4.47 1.21
C ILE A 101 -7.32 -4.10 0.84
N ALA A 102 -7.59 -2.82 0.61
CA ALA A 102 -8.83 -2.38 -0.02
C ALA A 102 -8.64 -2.27 -1.53
N VAL A 103 -9.47 -3.02 -2.26
CA VAL A 103 -9.46 -3.08 -3.72
C VAL A 103 -10.81 -2.59 -4.23
N ASP A 104 -10.81 -1.69 -5.21
CA ASP A 104 -12.04 -1.25 -5.84
C ASP A 104 -12.73 -2.38 -6.60
N GLY A 105 -14.06 -2.38 -6.61
CA GLY A 105 -14.81 -3.34 -7.42
C GLY A 105 -14.61 -4.81 -7.01
N LEU A 106 -14.12 -5.12 -5.81
CA LEU A 106 -13.96 -6.50 -5.32
C LEU A 106 -15.27 -7.31 -5.29
N HIS A 107 -16.41 -6.63 -5.39
CA HIS A 107 -17.73 -7.17 -5.58
C HIS A 107 -17.99 -7.74 -6.98
N ASP A 108 -17.30 -7.20 -7.99
CA ASP A 108 -17.35 -7.68 -9.36
C ASP A 108 -16.60 -9.02 -9.42
N ALA A 109 -17.28 -10.04 -9.95
CA ALA A 109 -16.70 -11.37 -10.10
C ALA A 109 -15.43 -11.35 -10.96
N PHE A 110 -15.39 -10.52 -12.01
CA PHE A 110 -14.22 -10.41 -12.89
C PHE A 110 -12.99 -9.86 -12.17
N ILE A 111 -13.17 -8.79 -11.38
CA ILE A 111 -12.07 -8.21 -10.58
C ILE A 111 -11.63 -9.21 -9.51
N LYS A 112 -12.59 -9.85 -8.83
CA LYS A 112 -12.30 -10.82 -7.79
C LYS A 112 -11.52 -12.03 -8.33
N ASP A 113 -11.92 -12.59 -9.46
CA ASP A 113 -11.23 -13.72 -10.10
C ASP A 113 -9.82 -13.33 -10.51
N LYS A 114 -9.64 -12.14 -11.12
CA LYS A 114 -8.31 -11.64 -11.48
C LYS A 114 -7.39 -11.47 -10.26
N VAL A 115 -7.93 -10.99 -9.15
CA VAL A 115 -7.18 -10.91 -7.88
C VAL A 115 -6.82 -12.30 -7.36
N ILE A 116 -7.73 -13.27 -7.44
CA ILE A 116 -7.46 -14.67 -7.07
C ILE A 116 -6.33 -15.25 -7.91
N ASP A 117 -6.33 -15.01 -9.22
CA ASP A 117 -5.27 -15.47 -10.12
C ASP A 117 -3.91 -14.89 -9.75
N ILE A 118 -3.84 -13.60 -9.45
CA ILE A 118 -2.61 -12.94 -8.98
C ILE A 118 -2.12 -13.54 -7.66
N MET A 119 -3.04 -13.78 -6.72
CA MET A 119 -2.71 -14.41 -5.43
C MET A 119 -2.16 -15.82 -5.64
N ASN A 120 -2.80 -16.62 -6.47
CA ASN A 120 -2.39 -17.98 -6.78
C ASN A 120 -1.03 -18.02 -7.47
N LEU A 121 -0.78 -17.10 -8.41
CA LEU A 121 0.50 -16.96 -9.09
C LEU A 121 1.64 -16.74 -8.08
N LEU A 122 1.45 -15.84 -7.11
CA LEU A 122 2.44 -15.60 -6.06
C LEU A 122 2.54 -16.77 -5.09
N ASN A 123 1.41 -17.42 -4.76
CA ASN A 123 1.35 -18.52 -3.79
C ASN A 123 2.09 -19.78 -4.26
N HIS A 124 2.39 -19.92 -5.56
CA HIS A 124 3.26 -20.98 -6.06
C HIS A 124 4.70 -20.88 -5.55
N THR A 125 5.14 -19.67 -5.17
CA THR A 125 6.54 -19.41 -4.76
C THR A 125 6.67 -18.93 -3.32
N GLU A 126 5.59 -18.42 -2.73
CA GLU A 126 5.58 -17.73 -1.44
C GLU A 126 4.35 -18.16 -0.64
N THR A 127 4.40 -18.17 0.69
CA THR A 127 3.23 -18.55 1.50
C THR A 127 2.27 -17.38 1.67
N ILE A 128 1.08 -17.46 1.08
CA ILE A 128 0.01 -16.47 1.22
C ILE A 128 -1.27 -17.17 1.70
N VAL A 129 -1.83 -16.68 2.82
CA VAL A 129 -3.17 -17.08 3.27
C VAL A 129 -4.06 -15.86 3.20
N TYR A 130 -5.19 -15.93 2.50
CA TYR A 130 -6.08 -14.78 2.34
C TYR A 130 -7.56 -15.13 2.54
N THR A 131 -8.35 -14.13 2.94
CA THR A 131 -9.82 -14.21 2.99
C THR A 131 -10.42 -12.93 2.42
N PHE A 132 -11.41 -13.08 1.55
CA PHE A 132 -12.17 -11.95 1.01
C PHE A 132 -13.25 -11.50 2.00
N ASN A 133 -13.32 -10.19 2.21
CA ASN A 133 -14.44 -9.51 2.81
C ASN A 133 -15.16 -8.71 1.72
N ARG A 134 -16.10 -7.83 2.14
CA ARG A 134 -16.94 -7.05 1.23
C ARG A 134 -16.13 -6.24 0.21
N ASN A 135 -15.23 -5.38 0.69
CA ASN A 135 -14.38 -4.50 -0.14
C ASN A 135 -12.89 -4.64 0.19
N THR A 136 -12.54 -5.60 1.06
CA THR A 136 -11.17 -5.78 1.54
C THR A 136 -10.74 -7.22 1.46
N ILE A 137 -9.43 -7.42 1.40
CA ILE A 137 -8.79 -8.73 1.42
C ILE A 137 -7.88 -8.76 2.63
N ASN A 138 -8.18 -9.68 3.56
CA ASN A 138 -7.28 -9.94 4.67
C ASN A 138 -6.22 -10.92 4.20
N VAL A 139 -4.95 -10.55 4.31
CA VAL A 139 -3.82 -11.33 3.81
C VAL A 139 -2.86 -11.61 4.96
N SER A 140 -2.42 -12.85 5.09
CA SER A 140 -1.38 -13.26 6.04
C SER A 140 -0.16 -13.76 5.27
N CYS A 141 0.93 -12.98 5.31
CA CYS A 141 2.19 -13.26 4.62
C CYS A 141 3.34 -12.45 5.25
N SER A 142 4.58 -12.62 4.78
CA SER A 142 5.68 -11.73 5.18
C SER A 142 5.49 -10.32 4.57
N PRO A 143 6.07 -9.26 5.16
CA PRO A 143 5.97 -7.92 4.59
C PRO A 143 6.52 -7.82 3.16
N THR A 144 7.56 -8.59 2.85
CA THR A 144 8.17 -8.63 1.52
C THR A 144 7.20 -9.20 0.49
N VAL A 145 6.52 -10.29 0.81
CA VAL A 145 5.48 -10.90 -0.03
C VAL A 145 4.27 -9.97 -0.17
N PHE A 146 3.88 -9.30 0.91
CA PHE A 146 2.82 -8.30 0.88
C PHE A 146 3.11 -7.16 -0.10
N SER A 147 4.36 -6.66 -0.11
CA SER A 147 4.77 -5.63 -1.05
C SER A 147 4.75 -6.12 -2.50
N LYS A 148 5.21 -7.35 -2.76
CA LYS A 148 5.09 -7.99 -4.08
C LYS A 148 3.64 -8.12 -4.51
N LEU A 149 2.74 -8.44 -3.58
CA LEU A 149 1.31 -8.54 -3.85
C LEU A 149 0.69 -7.19 -4.24
N ILE A 150 0.97 -6.11 -3.51
CA ILE A 150 0.52 -4.75 -3.87
C ILE A 150 1.01 -4.39 -5.27
N HIS A 151 2.30 -4.64 -5.54
CA HIS A 151 2.91 -4.41 -6.85
C HIS A 151 2.20 -5.21 -7.95
N ALA A 152 1.95 -6.50 -7.73
CA ALA A 152 1.28 -7.36 -8.71
C ALA A 152 -0.15 -6.90 -8.98
N ILE A 153 -0.94 -6.60 -7.94
CA ILE A 153 -2.31 -6.08 -8.10
C ILE A 153 -2.31 -4.78 -8.91
N ALA A 154 -1.47 -3.81 -8.53
CA ALA A 154 -1.40 -2.51 -9.18
C ALA A 154 -0.96 -2.59 -10.65
N THR A 155 0.06 -3.41 -10.96
CA THR A 155 0.55 -3.62 -12.33
C THR A 155 -0.41 -4.41 -13.22
N HIS A 156 -1.40 -5.08 -12.64
CA HIS A 156 -2.50 -5.71 -13.36
C HIS A 156 -3.71 -4.78 -13.52
N ASN A 157 -3.55 -3.47 -13.32
CA ASN A 157 -4.60 -2.46 -13.46
C ASN A 157 -5.81 -2.75 -12.56
N ILE A 158 -5.55 -3.19 -11.34
CA ILE A 158 -6.58 -3.34 -10.30
C ILE A 158 -6.35 -2.24 -9.27
N ASP A 159 -7.41 -1.49 -8.97
CA ASP A 159 -7.31 -0.28 -8.17
C ASP A 159 -7.16 -0.60 -6.68
N VAL A 160 -6.01 -0.25 -6.11
CA VAL A 160 -5.72 -0.37 -4.68
C VAL A 160 -5.91 0.99 -4.01
N TYR A 161 -6.76 1.06 -2.98
CA TYR A 161 -7.00 2.30 -2.23
C TYR A 161 -6.32 2.34 -0.86
N SER A 162 -6.14 1.18 -0.24
CA SER A 162 -5.44 1.08 1.04
C SER A 162 -4.73 -0.26 1.15
N ALA A 163 -3.65 -0.26 1.93
CA ALA A 163 -2.90 -1.46 2.26
C ALA A 163 -2.31 -1.24 3.64
N THR A 164 -2.89 -1.88 4.65
CA THR A 164 -2.62 -1.59 6.06
C THR A 164 -2.20 -2.85 6.80
N TYR A 165 -1.47 -2.65 7.90
CA TYR A 165 -1.12 -3.74 8.79
C TYR A 165 -2.16 -3.85 9.90
N GLN A 166 -2.56 -5.08 10.17
CA GLN A 166 -3.55 -5.40 11.20
C GLN A 166 -2.82 -6.05 12.38
N PRO A 167 -2.45 -5.29 13.43
CA PRO A 167 -1.86 -5.88 14.62
C PRO A 167 -2.85 -6.87 15.25
N ARG A 168 -2.33 -8.00 15.77
CA ARG A 168 -3.18 -8.89 16.57
C ARG A 168 -3.66 -8.10 17.78
N LEU A 169 -4.97 -7.89 17.89
CA LEU A 169 -5.59 -7.50 19.15
C LEU A 169 -5.30 -8.64 20.14
N MET A 170 -4.28 -8.48 20.97
CA MET A 170 -4.17 -9.25 22.19
C MET A 170 -5.39 -8.82 23.01
N HIS A 171 -6.42 -9.67 23.06
CA HIS A 171 -7.45 -9.52 24.06
C HIS A 171 -6.71 -9.42 25.40
N LYS A 172 -6.76 -8.26 26.06
CA LYS A 172 -6.46 -8.20 27.48
C LYS A 172 -7.53 -9.05 28.15
N THR A 173 -7.30 -10.35 28.25
CA THR A 173 -8.01 -11.18 29.22
C THR A 173 -7.68 -10.58 30.57
N ARG A 174 -8.59 -9.76 31.10
CA ARG A 174 -8.62 -9.45 32.52
C ARG A 174 -8.77 -10.80 33.21
N ILE A 175 -7.66 -11.30 33.75
CA ILE A 175 -7.72 -12.33 34.78
C ILE A 175 -8.19 -11.56 36.02
N SER A 176 -9.49 -11.63 36.28
CA SER A 176 -10.13 -11.22 37.53
C SER A 176 -10.01 -12.34 38.55
#